data_AF-A0A661C3R6-F1
#
_entry.id   AF-A0A661C3R6-F1
#
_cell.length_a   1.000
_cell.length_b   1.000
_cell.length_c   1.000
_cell.angle_alpha   90.00
_cell.angle_beta   90.00
_cell.angle_gamma   90.00
#
_symmetry.space_group_name_H-M   'P 1'
#
loop_
_entity.id
_entity.type
_entity.pdbx_description
1 polymer ?
#
loop_
_entity_poly.entity_id
_entity_poly.type
_entity_poly.pdbx_seq_one_letter_code
_entity_poly.pdbx_strand_id
1 'polypeptide(L)'
;MSDEDSNVRTEVPGKYEVEGQTEDPTDDGNDMKPDDKNPGDNKPEQIASDKTTKKKCRGRSFALIFLILIGGLTAGGVYLWKELQQTRSDLAELGNIKQAQEQAQAGLSSESIAVMAAMEDAIKQVEQKQGEQSDALASLYRDMQGDNEDWAIAEVEYLLIIAMHRLLLEEDAISALAAMEAADLRLKNLGNPGLLPVRQQLVSDMNQLRAVNNADITGMAIYLAELVDLAADLPLNSEVITKAAFSADENQIDEGLAAEPFWKKIP
;
A
#
# COMPACT_ATOMS: atom_id res chain seq x y z
N MET A 1 -54.10 -4.47 23.45
CA MET A 1 -52.66 -4.75 23.61
C MET A 1 -52.00 -3.40 23.81
N SER A 2 -51.52 -3.05 24.99
CA SER A 2 -50.72 -3.80 25.97
C SER A 2 -49.23 -3.81 25.64
N ASP A 3 -48.35 -3.41 26.55
CA ASP A 3 -48.55 -2.70 27.84
C ASP A 3 -47.27 -1.88 28.15
N GLU A 4 -47.18 -1.34 29.37
CA GLU A 4 -45.99 -0.83 30.08
C GLU A 4 -44.69 -1.65 29.83
N ASP A 5 -43.44 -1.16 29.97
CA ASP A 5 -42.80 0.17 29.97
C ASP A 5 -41.27 -0.13 29.69
N SER A 6 -40.17 0.61 30.00
CA SER A 6 -39.93 1.86 30.72
C SER A 6 -38.67 2.60 30.24
N ASN A 7 -38.44 3.78 30.82
CA ASN A 7 -37.17 4.50 30.83
C ASN A 7 -36.56 4.44 32.26
N VAL A 8 -35.49 5.21 32.50
CA VAL A 8 -34.71 5.41 33.75
C VAL A 8 -33.55 4.41 33.91
N ARG A 9 -32.24 4.72 33.76
CA ARG A 9 -31.37 5.89 34.11
C ARG A 9 -30.86 5.84 35.57
N THR A 10 -29.58 6.23 35.80
CA THR A 10 -29.01 6.73 37.09
C THR A 10 -28.86 5.67 38.23
N GLU A 11 -27.83 5.60 39.10
CA GLU A 11 -26.59 6.41 39.38
C GLU A 11 -25.40 5.54 39.83
N VAL A 12 -24.21 6.18 39.98
CA VAL A 12 -23.12 5.74 40.87
C VAL A 12 -22.86 6.87 41.89
N PRO A 13 -23.02 6.60 43.19
CA PRO A 13 -21.96 6.96 44.15
C PRO A 13 -21.79 5.92 45.30
N GLY A 14 -20.66 5.85 46.00
CA GLY A 14 -19.37 6.52 45.79
C GLY A 14 -18.53 6.72 47.08
N LYS A 15 -17.21 6.90 46.92
CA LYS A 15 -16.19 7.28 47.94
C LYS A 15 -15.95 6.22 49.04
N TYR A 16 -14.80 6.15 49.72
CA TYR A 16 -13.75 7.13 50.11
C TYR A 16 -12.33 6.46 49.97
N GLU A 17 -11.20 7.10 49.60
CA GLU A 17 -10.46 8.25 50.20
C GLU A 17 -9.95 7.92 51.64
N VAL A 18 -8.69 8.10 52.08
CA VAL A 18 -7.56 8.99 51.71
C VAL A 18 -6.17 8.34 52.05
N GLU A 19 -5.10 8.69 51.30
CA GLU A 19 -3.61 8.68 51.56
C GLU A 19 -2.84 7.58 52.33
N GLY A 20 -1.54 7.46 52.00
CA GLY A 20 -0.50 6.72 52.74
C GLY A 20 0.77 6.55 51.89
N GLN A 21 1.81 7.36 52.12
CA GLN A 21 3.04 7.43 51.30
C GLN A 21 4.30 7.31 52.19
N THR A 22 5.43 6.92 51.56
CA THR A 22 6.80 6.75 52.15
C THR A 22 6.96 5.57 53.13
N GLU A 23 8.15 5.00 53.40
CA GLU A 23 9.54 5.32 53.00
C GLU A 23 10.43 4.04 53.01
N ASP A 24 11.60 4.10 52.38
CA ASP A 24 12.76 3.16 52.43
C ASP A 24 13.89 3.88 53.25
N PRO A 25 15.05 3.33 53.72
CA PRO A 25 15.69 2.03 53.43
C PRO A 25 16.41 1.39 54.67
N THR A 26 17.45 0.56 54.42
CA THR A 26 18.59 0.16 55.30
C THR A 26 18.36 -0.79 56.49
N ASP A 27 19.38 -1.41 57.09
CA ASP A 27 20.68 -2.03 56.66
C ASP A 27 21.36 -2.60 57.94
N ASP A 28 22.41 -3.43 57.80
CA ASP A 28 23.24 -3.99 58.89
C ASP A 28 22.45 -4.88 59.90
N GLY A 29 23.08 -5.60 60.84
CA GLY A 29 24.51 -5.74 61.10
C GLY A 29 24.81 -6.87 62.10
N ASN A 30 26.09 -7.23 62.21
CA ASN A 30 26.55 -8.50 62.77
C ASN A 30 26.63 -8.57 64.33
N ASP A 31 26.78 -9.80 64.83
CA ASP A 31 27.51 -10.20 66.04
C ASP A 31 26.97 -10.08 67.50
N MET A 32 27.47 -11.07 68.27
CA MET A 32 27.80 -11.10 69.71
C MET A 32 26.75 -11.17 70.85
N LYS A 33 26.82 -12.34 71.51
CA LYS A 33 26.56 -12.66 72.93
C LYS A 33 27.15 -11.63 73.92
N PRO A 34 26.59 -11.48 75.14
CA PRO A 34 26.99 -12.38 76.26
C PRO A 34 25.89 -12.72 77.31
N ASP A 35 26.12 -13.84 78.04
CA ASP A 35 26.12 -14.06 79.52
C ASP A 35 25.04 -13.42 80.44
N ASP A 36 24.64 -13.96 81.62
CA ASP A 36 24.95 -15.19 82.38
C ASP A 36 23.91 -15.34 83.54
N LYS A 37 23.53 -16.58 83.92
CA LYS A 37 23.48 -17.07 85.34
C LYS A 37 22.92 -18.48 85.58
N ASN A 38 23.83 -19.38 85.98
CA ASN A 38 23.59 -20.54 86.85
C ASN A 38 23.49 -20.06 88.33
N PRO A 39 23.06 -20.83 89.36
CA PRO A 39 23.52 -22.17 89.78
C PRO A 39 22.41 -23.26 89.70
N GLY A 40 22.64 -24.56 89.82
CA GLY A 40 23.77 -25.31 90.40
C GLY A 40 23.36 -26.02 91.72
N ASP A 41 23.88 -27.19 92.12
CA ASP A 41 24.83 -28.09 91.47
C ASP A 41 24.92 -29.46 92.22
N ASN A 42 25.72 -30.41 91.70
CA ASN A 42 26.34 -31.60 92.36
C ASN A 42 25.81 -33.05 92.17
N LYS A 43 26.82 -33.93 92.05
CA LYS A 43 26.92 -35.42 91.96
C LYS A 43 26.90 -36.04 93.41
N PRO A 44 26.97 -37.37 93.73
CA PRO A 44 27.42 -38.56 92.96
C PRO A 44 26.54 -39.86 93.10
N GLU A 45 26.46 -40.79 92.14
CA GLU A 45 27.37 -41.90 91.72
C GLU A 45 27.22 -43.26 92.45
N GLN A 46 27.02 -44.34 91.67
CA GLN A 46 27.21 -45.80 91.95
C GLN A 46 26.46 -46.50 93.11
N ILE A 47 25.96 -47.72 92.83
CA ILE A 47 26.24 -49.03 93.50
C ILE A 47 25.42 -50.15 92.81
N ALA A 48 25.81 -51.42 93.00
CA ALA A 48 25.29 -52.58 92.24
C ALA A 48 24.79 -53.76 93.12
N SER A 49 24.11 -54.70 92.44
CA SER A 49 23.87 -56.11 92.83
C SER A 49 22.69 -56.45 93.76
N ASP A 50 22.31 -57.73 93.65
CA ASP A 50 21.53 -58.57 94.57
C ASP A 50 19.99 -58.37 94.70
N LYS A 51 19.18 -59.44 94.84
CA LYS A 51 19.31 -60.85 94.40
C LYS A 51 17.98 -61.60 94.61
N THR A 52 17.66 -62.56 93.72
CA THR A 52 16.67 -63.66 93.95
C THR A 52 15.19 -63.21 94.18
N THR A 53 14.16 -64.06 94.23
CA THR A 53 14.02 -65.54 94.15
C THR A 53 12.97 -65.97 93.10
N LYS A 54 13.02 -67.23 92.66
CA LYS A 54 11.96 -67.85 91.83
C LYS A 54 10.75 -68.26 92.68
N LYS A 55 9.53 -68.20 92.12
CA LYS A 55 8.44 -69.13 92.45
C LYS A 55 7.58 -69.47 91.21
N LYS A 56 6.75 -70.52 91.33
CA LYS A 56 6.41 -71.43 90.22
C LYS A 56 5.02 -71.18 89.60
N CYS A 57 4.98 -71.33 88.27
CA CYS A 57 3.82 -71.37 87.37
C CYS A 57 2.42 -71.68 87.97
N ARG A 58 1.50 -70.71 87.83
CA ARG A 58 0.08 -70.97 87.48
C ARG A 58 -0.52 -69.83 86.62
N GLY A 59 0.26 -69.29 85.68
CA GLY A 59 -0.13 -68.13 84.84
C GLY A 59 -0.02 -68.33 83.32
N ARG A 60 0.42 -69.51 82.83
CA ARG A 60 0.70 -69.72 81.39
C ARG A 60 -0.53 -69.50 80.50
N SER A 61 -1.72 -69.89 80.94
CA SER A 61 -2.96 -69.70 80.16
C SER A 61 -3.30 -68.22 79.97
N PHE A 62 -3.25 -67.40 81.03
CA PHE A 62 -3.47 -65.95 80.92
C PHE A 62 -2.36 -65.27 80.11
N ALA A 63 -1.10 -65.66 80.29
CA ALA A 63 0.01 -65.13 79.49
C ALA A 63 -0.16 -65.45 77.99
N LEU A 64 -0.63 -66.64 77.63
CA LEU A 64 -0.93 -67.01 76.23
C LEU A 64 -2.11 -66.21 75.67
N ILE A 65 -3.20 -66.04 76.43
CA ILE A 65 -4.35 -65.23 76.01
C ILE A 65 -3.94 -63.77 75.79
N PHE A 66 -3.14 -63.20 76.70
CA PHE A 66 -2.67 -61.81 76.58
C PHE A 66 -1.70 -61.62 75.39
N LEU A 67 -0.83 -62.61 75.13
CA LEU A 67 0.06 -62.62 73.97
C LEU A 67 -0.73 -62.72 72.65
N ILE A 68 -1.77 -63.55 72.59
CA ILE A 68 -2.68 -63.66 71.43
C ILE A 68 -3.44 -62.34 71.20
N LEU A 69 -3.94 -61.69 72.26
CA LEU A 69 -4.59 -60.38 72.16
C LEU A 69 -3.64 -59.30 71.64
N ILE A 70 -2.41 -59.23 72.17
CA ILE A 70 -1.39 -58.28 71.69
C ILE A 70 -1.04 -58.57 70.22
N GLY A 71 -0.89 -59.84 69.83
CA GLY A 71 -0.62 -60.23 68.44
C GLY A 71 -1.77 -59.87 67.49
N GLY A 72 -3.02 -60.02 67.91
CA GLY A 72 -4.20 -59.59 67.14
C GLY A 72 -4.28 -58.07 66.99
N LEU A 73 -4.00 -57.32 68.06
CA LEU A 73 -3.98 -55.86 68.05
C LEU A 73 -2.85 -55.30 67.16
N THR A 74 -1.64 -55.86 67.21
CA THR A 74 -0.53 -55.41 66.35
C THR A 74 -0.77 -55.81 64.89
N ALA A 75 -1.23 -57.03 64.62
CA ALA A 75 -1.56 -57.45 63.24
C ALA A 75 -2.69 -56.60 62.63
N GLY A 76 -3.79 -56.37 63.38
CA GLY A 76 -4.90 -55.53 62.94
C GLY A 76 -4.50 -54.06 62.75
N GLY A 77 -3.67 -53.52 63.66
CA GLY A 77 -3.13 -52.17 63.56
C GLY A 77 -2.23 -51.99 62.32
N VAL A 78 -1.34 -52.94 62.04
CA VAL A 78 -0.48 -52.93 60.84
C VAL A 78 -1.31 -53.09 59.55
N TYR A 79 -2.38 -53.89 59.57
CA TYR A 79 -3.28 -54.04 58.42
C TYR A 79 -4.04 -52.74 58.12
N LEU A 80 -4.67 -52.12 59.13
CA LEU A 80 -5.34 -50.82 59.01
C LEU A 80 -4.37 -49.69 58.61
N TRP A 81 -3.15 -49.69 59.13
CA TRP A 81 -2.11 -48.76 58.71
C TRP A 81 -1.79 -48.94 57.23
N LYS A 82 -1.62 -50.18 56.75
CA LYS A 82 -1.31 -50.48 55.35
C LYS A 82 -2.42 -50.03 54.40
N GLU A 83 -3.68 -50.30 54.73
CA GLU A 83 -4.86 -49.84 53.98
C GLU A 83 -4.89 -48.29 53.85
N LEU A 84 -4.58 -47.61 54.96
CA LEU A 84 -4.53 -46.14 55.03
C LEU A 84 -3.30 -45.55 54.33
N GLN A 85 -2.20 -46.32 54.24
CA GLN A 85 -0.99 -45.95 53.50
C GLN A 85 -1.23 -46.06 51.98
N GLN A 86 -1.92 -47.11 51.53
CA GLN A 86 -2.28 -47.31 50.11
C GLN A 86 -3.28 -46.24 49.64
N THR A 87 -4.37 -45.99 50.36
CA THR A 87 -5.29 -44.89 49.99
C THR A 87 -4.63 -43.51 49.98
N ARG A 88 -3.52 -43.31 50.71
CA ARG A 88 -2.69 -42.09 50.60
C ARG A 88 -1.73 -42.07 49.41
N SER A 89 -1.18 -43.21 48.96
CA SER A 89 -0.42 -43.25 47.70
C SER A 89 -1.32 -43.00 46.50
N ASP A 90 -2.50 -43.60 46.49
CA ASP A 90 -3.43 -43.54 45.36
C ASP A 90 -3.98 -42.11 45.17
N LEU A 91 -4.28 -41.40 46.26
CA LEU A 91 -4.62 -39.96 46.21
C LEU A 91 -3.46 -39.08 45.76
N ALA A 92 -2.22 -39.41 46.14
CA ALA A 92 -1.04 -38.66 45.70
C ALA A 92 -0.75 -38.87 44.21
N GLU A 93 -0.93 -40.10 43.70
CA GLU A 93 -0.81 -40.41 42.28
C GLU A 93 -1.90 -39.71 41.46
N LEU A 94 -3.16 -39.74 41.90
CA LEU A 94 -4.25 -38.95 41.31
C LEU A 94 -3.97 -37.44 41.31
N GLY A 95 -3.39 -36.90 42.38
CA GLY A 95 -2.96 -35.51 42.47
C GLY A 95 -1.88 -35.17 41.44
N ASN A 96 -0.84 -36.00 41.34
CA ASN A 96 0.24 -35.85 40.37
C ASN A 96 -0.27 -35.94 38.92
N ILE A 97 -1.15 -36.90 38.61
CA ILE A 97 -1.78 -37.05 37.29
C ILE A 97 -2.61 -35.81 36.94
N LYS A 98 -3.43 -35.32 37.88
CA LYS A 98 -4.22 -34.08 37.65
C LYS A 98 -3.31 -32.88 37.40
N GLN A 99 -2.25 -32.70 38.20
CA GLN A 99 -1.32 -31.60 38.04
C GLN A 99 -0.56 -31.67 36.70
N ALA A 100 -0.14 -32.87 36.27
CA ALA A 100 0.47 -33.09 34.96
C ALA A 100 -0.51 -32.78 33.80
N GLN A 101 -1.79 -33.13 33.94
CA GLN A 101 -2.83 -32.78 32.97
C GLN A 101 -3.07 -31.26 32.93
N GLU A 102 -3.16 -30.58 34.08
CA GLU A 102 -3.33 -29.12 34.17
C GLU A 102 -2.13 -28.38 33.53
N GLN A 103 -0.90 -28.86 33.77
CA GLN A 103 0.31 -28.33 33.14
C GLN A 103 0.35 -28.58 31.62
N ALA A 104 -0.02 -29.78 31.16
CA ALA A 104 -0.08 -30.08 29.73
C ALA A 104 -1.14 -29.22 29.03
N GLN A 105 -2.32 -29.03 29.64
CA GLN A 105 -3.40 -28.22 29.08
C GLN A 105 -3.05 -26.72 29.08
N ALA A 106 -2.35 -26.22 30.10
CA ALA A 106 -1.79 -24.87 30.10
C ALA A 106 -0.70 -24.69 29.02
N GLY A 107 0.15 -25.71 28.82
CA GLY A 107 1.15 -25.76 27.76
C GLY A 107 0.54 -25.64 26.36
N LEU A 108 -0.41 -26.52 26.02
CA LEU A 108 -1.13 -26.46 24.73
C LEU A 108 -1.89 -25.13 24.53
N SER A 109 -2.46 -24.57 25.60
CA SER A 109 -3.13 -23.26 25.53
C SER A 109 -2.15 -22.13 25.20
N SER A 110 -1.00 -22.10 25.89
CA SER A 110 0.08 -21.13 25.65
C SER A 110 0.65 -21.24 24.23
N GLU A 111 0.91 -22.47 23.77
CA GLU A 111 1.42 -22.74 22.43
C GLU A 111 0.40 -22.35 21.34
N SER A 112 -0.88 -22.64 21.54
CA SER A 112 -1.96 -22.20 20.65
C SER A 112 -2.06 -20.67 20.55
N ILE A 113 -1.97 -19.96 21.69
CA ILE A 113 -1.96 -18.49 21.72
C ILE A 113 -0.71 -17.93 21.00
N ALA A 114 0.47 -18.53 21.20
CA ALA A 114 1.69 -18.12 20.52
C ALA A 114 1.62 -18.35 18.99
N VAL A 115 1.07 -19.48 18.54
CA VAL A 115 0.84 -19.78 17.12
C VAL A 115 -0.17 -18.80 16.51
N MET A 116 -1.28 -18.49 17.21
CA MET A 116 -2.24 -17.49 16.74
C MET A 116 -1.61 -16.09 16.64
N ALA A 117 -0.83 -15.66 17.63
CA ALA A 117 -0.14 -14.37 17.61
C ALA A 117 0.91 -14.29 16.47
N ALA A 118 1.66 -15.37 16.21
CA ALA A 118 2.59 -15.44 15.09
C ALA A 118 1.89 -15.44 13.73
N MET A 119 0.70 -16.06 13.62
CA MET A 119 -0.10 -16.06 12.39
C MET A 119 -0.75 -14.68 12.13
N GLU A 120 -1.23 -14.01 13.18
CA GLU A 120 -1.75 -12.63 13.16
C GLU A 120 -0.67 -11.63 12.68
N ASP A 121 0.58 -11.77 13.17
CA ASP A 121 1.71 -10.95 12.72
C ASP A 121 2.12 -11.28 11.26
N ALA A 122 2.16 -12.56 10.90
CA ALA A 122 2.45 -12.98 9.53
C ALA A 122 1.40 -12.46 8.52
N ILE A 123 0.12 -12.42 8.90
CA ILE A 123 -0.95 -11.81 8.10
C ILE A 123 -0.69 -10.31 7.93
N LYS A 124 -0.41 -9.57 9.01
CA LYS A 124 -0.13 -8.13 8.95
C LYS A 124 1.10 -7.80 8.11
N GLN A 125 2.16 -8.62 8.18
CA GLN A 125 3.32 -8.49 7.32
C GLN A 125 3.00 -8.76 5.83
N VAL A 126 2.04 -9.65 5.53
CA VAL A 126 1.59 -9.90 4.15
C VAL A 126 0.69 -8.77 3.65
N GLU A 127 -0.21 -8.25 4.48
CA GLU A 127 -1.05 -7.08 4.16
C GLU A 127 -0.20 -5.83 3.91
N GLN A 128 0.80 -5.56 4.75
CA GLN A 128 1.76 -4.46 4.55
C GLN A 128 2.52 -4.61 3.23
N LYS A 129 3.10 -5.79 2.94
CA LYS A 129 3.81 -6.04 1.68
C LYS A 129 2.90 -5.97 0.46
N GLN A 130 1.62 -6.34 0.59
CA GLN A 130 0.63 -6.19 -0.49
C GLN A 130 0.29 -4.72 -0.72
N GLY A 131 0.15 -3.92 0.35
CA GLY A 131 0.01 -2.46 0.28
C GLY A 131 1.19 -1.82 -0.44
N GLU A 132 2.41 -2.04 0.06
CA GLU A 132 3.67 -1.56 -0.53
C GLU A 132 3.81 -1.93 -2.02
N GLN A 133 3.47 -3.17 -2.40
CA GLN A 133 3.47 -3.60 -3.80
C GLN A 133 2.42 -2.88 -4.63
N SER A 134 1.21 -2.66 -4.09
CA SER A 134 0.14 -1.94 -4.80
C SER A 134 0.47 -0.46 -5.01
N ASP A 135 1.06 0.20 -4.01
CA ASP A 135 1.50 1.59 -4.10
C ASP A 135 2.67 1.77 -5.07
N ALA A 136 3.64 0.84 -5.05
CA ALA A 136 4.77 0.82 -5.98
C ALA A 136 4.32 0.56 -7.43
N LEU A 137 3.35 -0.34 -7.66
CA LEU A 137 2.75 -0.52 -8.98
C LEU A 137 1.98 0.73 -9.42
N ALA A 138 1.28 1.40 -8.50
CA ALA A 138 0.55 2.63 -8.78
C ALA A 138 1.49 3.82 -9.06
N SER A 139 2.68 3.91 -8.44
CA SER A 139 3.68 4.92 -8.80
C SER A 139 4.32 4.62 -10.15
N LEU A 140 4.77 3.38 -10.39
CA LEU A 140 5.33 2.99 -11.70
C LEU A 140 4.35 3.25 -12.84
N TYR A 141 3.05 3.01 -12.64
CA TYR A 141 2.04 3.33 -13.65
C TYR A 141 1.89 4.84 -13.88
N ARG A 142 1.94 5.67 -12.83
CA ARG A 142 1.88 7.14 -12.97
C ARG A 142 3.11 7.70 -13.68
N ASP A 143 4.30 7.25 -13.30
CA ASP A 143 5.56 7.71 -13.87
C ASP A 143 5.62 7.32 -15.36
N MET A 144 5.32 6.06 -15.69
CA MET A 144 5.19 5.61 -17.09
C MET A 144 4.10 6.38 -17.86
N GLN A 145 2.97 6.72 -17.24
CA GLN A 145 1.90 7.43 -17.91
C GLN A 145 2.32 8.87 -18.30
N GLY A 146 3.11 9.53 -17.44
CA GLY A 146 3.73 10.83 -17.72
C GLY A 146 4.81 10.75 -18.80
N ASP A 147 5.79 9.84 -18.66
CA ASP A 147 6.85 9.62 -19.64
C ASP A 147 6.30 9.34 -21.05
N ASN A 148 5.19 8.60 -21.15
CA ASN A 148 4.52 8.33 -22.43
C ASN A 148 3.82 9.56 -23.02
N GLU A 149 3.33 10.50 -22.19
CA GLU A 149 2.76 11.75 -22.66
C GLU A 149 3.84 12.73 -23.13
N ASP A 150 4.89 12.94 -22.33
CA ASP A 150 6.01 13.83 -22.70
C ASP A 150 6.73 13.33 -23.96
N TRP A 151 6.99 12.02 -24.09
CA TRP A 151 7.53 11.46 -25.33
C TRP A 151 6.57 11.65 -26.52
N ALA A 152 5.26 11.50 -26.31
CA ALA A 152 4.29 11.71 -27.39
C ALA A 152 4.18 13.17 -27.84
N ILE A 153 4.37 14.13 -26.94
CA ILE A 153 4.42 15.56 -27.26
C ILE A 153 5.70 15.88 -28.04
N ALA A 154 6.86 15.34 -27.64
CA ALA A 154 8.11 15.49 -28.37
C ALA A 154 8.06 14.86 -29.78
N GLU A 155 7.38 13.72 -29.95
CA GLU A 155 7.14 13.10 -31.27
C GLU A 155 6.23 13.98 -32.16
N VAL A 156 5.22 14.64 -31.58
CA VAL A 156 4.38 15.62 -32.30
C VAL A 156 5.21 16.82 -32.74
N GLU A 157 6.05 17.38 -31.86
CA GLU A 157 6.95 18.49 -32.20
C GLU A 157 7.90 18.09 -33.35
N TYR A 158 8.50 16.91 -33.29
CA TYR A 158 9.38 16.38 -34.33
C TYR A 158 8.68 16.24 -35.70
N LEU A 159 7.46 15.69 -35.72
CA LEU A 159 6.64 15.57 -36.94
C LEU A 159 6.28 16.94 -37.53
N LEU A 160 5.99 17.94 -36.70
CA LEU A 160 5.71 19.31 -37.15
C LEU A 160 6.98 20.03 -37.64
N ILE A 161 8.15 19.76 -37.04
CA ILE A 161 9.45 20.24 -37.54
C ILE A 161 9.74 19.63 -38.92
N ILE A 162 9.48 18.33 -39.14
CA ILE A 162 9.60 17.71 -40.47
C ILE A 162 8.64 18.38 -41.46
N ALA A 163 7.37 18.58 -41.09
CA ALA A 163 6.38 19.21 -41.96
C ALA A 163 6.83 20.61 -42.41
N MET A 164 7.28 21.44 -41.46
CA MET A 164 7.78 22.78 -41.75
C MET A 164 9.09 22.77 -42.55
N HIS A 165 9.99 21.81 -42.31
CA HIS A 165 11.22 21.65 -43.09
C HIS A 165 10.92 21.36 -44.56
N ARG A 166 10.01 20.42 -44.84
CA ARG A 166 9.59 20.10 -46.22
C ARG A 166 8.90 21.28 -46.90
N LEU A 167 8.01 21.97 -46.19
CA LEU A 167 7.33 23.15 -46.72
C LEU A 167 8.30 24.30 -47.06
N LEU A 168 9.37 24.47 -46.28
CA LEU A 168 10.34 25.57 -46.45
C LEU A 168 11.50 25.27 -47.41
N LEU A 169 11.88 23.99 -47.61
CA LEU A 169 13.01 23.60 -48.48
C LEU A 169 12.62 22.85 -49.75
N GLU A 170 11.54 22.06 -49.71
CA GLU A 170 11.12 21.19 -50.81
C GLU A 170 9.87 21.71 -51.55
N GLU A 171 9.18 22.70 -50.96
CA GLU A 171 7.84 23.18 -51.35
C GLU A 171 6.77 22.05 -51.40
N ASP A 172 7.08 20.88 -50.81
CA ASP A 172 6.26 19.67 -50.85
C ASP A 172 5.13 19.73 -49.80
N ALA A 173 4.05 20.42 -50.20
CA ALA A 173 2.81 20.50 -49.44
C ALA A 173 2.16 19.13 -49.19
N ILE A 174 2.43 18.10 -50.00
CA ILE A 174 1.82 16.77 -49.85
C ILE A 174 2.52 15.99 -48.72
N SER A 175 3.85 15.93 -48.73
CA SER A 175 4.62 15.28 -47.66
C SER A 175 4.58 16.08 -46.35
N ALA A 176 4.50 17.41 -46.41
CA ALA A 176 4.27 18.24 -45.21
C ALA A 176 2.91 17.93 -44.57
N LEU A 177 1.85 17.88 -45.37
CA LEU A 177 0.50 17.50 -44.94
C LEU A 177 0.46 16.09 -44.34
N ALA A 178 1.13 15.11 -44.95
CA ALA A 178 1.20 13.75 -44.41
C ALA A 178 1.88 13.69 -43.03
N ALA A 179 2.91 14.51 -42.79
CA ALA A 179 3.54 14.64 -41.47
C ALA A 179 2.62 15.34 -40.44
N MET A 180 1.84 16.35 -40.86
CA MET A 180 0.82 16.99 -40.00
C MET A 180 -0.32 16.02 -39.66
N GLU A 181 -0.75 15.15 -40.58
CA GLU A 181 -1.75 14.10 -40.31
C GLU A 181 -1.22 13.04 -39.32
N ALA A 182 0.06 12.68 -39.38
CA ALA A 182 0.69 11.83 -38.38
C ALA A 182 0.73 12.52 -36.99
N ALA A 183 0.98 13.83 -36.94
CA ALA A 183 0.95 14.63 -35.71
C ALA A 183 -0.47 14.72 -35.10
N ASP A 184 -1.52 14.95 -35.91
CA ASP A 184 -2.92 14.91 -35.42
C ASP A 184 -3.28 13.52 -34.88
N LEU A 185 -2.91 12.45 -35.59
CA LEU A 185 -3.15 11.08 -35.14
C LEU A 185 -2.45 10.79 -33.80
N ARG A 186 -1.23 11.30 -33.60
CA ARG A 186 -0.50 11.19 -32.32
C ARG A 186 -1.19 11.99 -31.21
N LEU A 187 -1.58 13.25 -31.46
CA LEU A 187 -2.36 14.08 -30.53
C LEU A 187 -3.74 13.49 -30.20
N LYS A 188 -4.35 12.75 -31.14
CA LYS A 188 -5.64 12.08 -30.97
C LYS A 188 -5.50 10.83 -30.10
N ASN A 189 -4.48 10.01 -30.35
CA ASN A 189 -4.20 8.80 -29.57
C ASN A 189 -3.83 9.11 -28.11
N LEU A 190 -3.25 10.29 -27.85
CA LEU A 190 -2.99 10.80 -26.49
C LEU A 190 -4.26 11.01 -25.64
N GLY A 191 -5.40 11.31 -26.27
CA GLY A 191 -6.68 11.50 -25.57
C GLY A 191 -6.80 12.75 -24.66
N ASN A 192 -5.70 13.41 -24.27
CA ASN A 192 -5.73 14.53 -23.32
C ASN A 192 -6.60 15.71 -23.81
N PRO A 193 -7.64 16.12 -23.04
CA PRO A 193 -8.47 17.29 -23.37
C PRO A 193 -7.71 18.62 -23.40
N GLY A 194 -6.61 18.76 -22.65
CA GLY A 194 -5.79 19.98 -22.62
C GLY A 194 -5.12 20.30 -23.96
N LEU A 195 -4.92 19.29 -24.82
CA LEU A 195 -4.32 19.43 -26.15
C LEU A 195 -5.36 19.71 -27.26
N LEU A 196 -6.65 19.83 -26.93
CA LEU A 196 -7.70 20.18 -27.90
C LEU A 196 -7.46 21.51 -28.65
N PRO A 197 -7.00 22.60 -28.01
CA PRO A 197 -6.71 23.85 -28.73
C PRO A 197 -5.58 23.69 -29.75
N VAL A 198 -4.53 22.94 -29.40
CA VAL A 198 -3.40 22.64 -30.30
C VAL A 198 -3.89 21.83 -31.50
N ARG A 199 -4.73 20.82 -31.27
CA ARG A 199 -5.32 19.99 -32.33
C ARG A 199 -6.23 20.83 -33.26
N GLN A 200 -7.02 21.75 -32.71
CA GLN A 200 -7.88 22.63 -33.50
C GLN A 200 -7.08 23.63 -34.35
N GLN A 201 -5.97 24.16 -33.82
CA GLN A 201 -5.03 24.98 -34.60
C GLN A 201 -4.37 24.15 -35.72
N LEU A 202 -3.85 22.96 -35.40
CA LEU A 202 -3.22 22.07 -36.38
C LEU A 202 -4.17 21.73 -37.55
N VAL A 203 -5.44 21.41 -37.25
CA VAL A 203 -6.46 21.14 -38.28
C VAL A 203 -6.79 22.40 -39.11
N SER A 204 -6.75 23.60 -38.52
CA SER A 204 -6.86 24.86 -39.27
C SER A 204 -5.70 25.04 -40.25
N ASP A 205 -4.48 24.76 -39.81
CA ASP A 205 -3.27 24.96 -40.61
C ASP A 205 -3.14 23.90 -41.72
N MET A 206 -3.52 22.65 -41.44
CA MET A 206 -3.69 21.60 -42.45
C MET A 206 -4.72 22.00 -43.53
N ASN A 207 -5.84 22.62 -43.15
CA ASN A 207 -6.86 23.05 -44.11
C ASN A 207 -6.41 24.26 -44.95
N GLN A 208 -5.59 25.16 -44.40
CA GLN A 208 -4.93 26.22 -45.16
C GLN A 208 -3.93 25.63 -46.17
N LEU A 209 -3.07 24.69 -45.75
CA LEU A 209 -2.11 24.02 -46.63
C LEU A 209 -2.80 23.24 -47.77
N ARG A 210 -3.93 22.57 -47.45
CA ARG A 210 -4.78 21.92 -48.46
C ARG A 210 -5.32 22.90 -49.50
N ALA A 211 -5.64 24.14 -49.12
CA ALA A 211 -6.13 25.15 -50.06
C ALA A 211 -5.03 25.60 -51.05
N VAL A 212 -3.78 25.71 -50.61
CA VAL A 212 -2.63 26.06 -51.47
C VAL A 212 -2.41 25.00 -52.55
N ASN A 213 -2.41 23.71 -52.18
CA ASN A 213 -2.13 22.59 -53.10
C ASN A 213 -3.31 22.21 -54.04
N ASN A 214 -4.46 22.90 -53.97
CA ASN A 214 -5.64 22.59 -54.79
C ASN A 214 -5.91 23.60 -55.93
N ALA A 215 -4.96 24.50 -56.21
CA ALA A 215 -5.05 25.34 -57.41
C ALA A 215 -4.79 24.49 -58.68
N ASP A 216 -5.84 24.20 -59.46
CA ASP A 216 -5.69 23.51 -60.75
C ASP A 216 -5.11 24.46 -61.81
N ILE A 217 -3.79 24.62 -61.77
CA ILE A 217 -3.01 25.40 -62.74
C ILE A 217 -3.19 24.83 -64.16
N THR A 218 -3.47 23.53 -64.32
CA THR A 218 -3.64 22.90 -65.64
C THR A 218 -4.99 23.30 -66.24
N GLY A 219 -6.08 23.15 -65.50
CA GLY A 219 -7.41 23.61 -65.90
C GLY A 219 -7.46 25.12 -66.14
N MET A 220 -6.81 25.92 -65.29
CA MET A 220 -6.70 27.37 -65.49
C MET A 220 -5.87 27.73 -66.73
N ALA A 221 -4.79 27.01 -67.04
CA ALA A 221 -4.00 27.24 -68.26
C ALA A 221 -4.78 26.86 -69.54
N ILE A 222 -5.55 25.77 -69.51
CA ILE A 222 -6.44 25.37 -70.62
C ILE A 222 -7.53 26.43 -70.84
N TYR A 223 -8.19 26.87 -69.77
CA TYR A 223 -9.21 27.93 -69.84
C TYR A 223 -8.63 29.27 -70.35
N LEU A 224 -7.40 29.61 -69.94
CA LEU A 224 -6.72 30.81 -70.44
C LEU A 224 -6.38 30.70 -71.94
N ALA A 225 -5.97 29.52 -72.42
CA ALA A 225 -5.71 29.27 -73.83
C ALA A 225 -7.00 29.37 -74.68
N GLU A 226 -8.10 28.75 -74.23
CA GLU A 226 -9.42 28.86 -74.86
C GLU A 226 -9.89 30.32 -74.92
N LEU A 227 -9.67 31.10 -73.86
CA LEU A 227 -10.02 32.52 -73.81
C LEU A 227 -9.14 33.38 -74.74
N VAL A 228 -7.88 33.00 -74.97
CA VAL A 228 -6.98 33.65 -75.94
C VAL A 228 -7.40 33.35 -77.38
N ASP A 229 -7.73 32.09 -77.69
CA ASP A 229 -8.24 31.72 -79.01
C ASP A 229 -9.58 32.42 -79.31
N LEU A 230 -10.50 32.48 -78.33
CA LEU A 230 -11.75 33.23 -78.45
C LEU A 230 -11.52 34.74 -78.66
N ALA A 231 -10.50 35.31 -78.02
CA ALA A 231 -10.12 36.72 -78.20
C ALA A 231 -9.44 37.00 -79.55
N ALA A 232 -8.80 36.00 -80.17
CA ALA A 232 -8.23 36.10 -81.51
C ALA A 232 -9.31 36.06 -82.61
N ASP A 233 -10.40 35.34 -82.39
CA ASP A 233 -11.55 35.24 -83.32
C ASP A 233 -12.55 36.40 -83.18
N LEU A 234 -12.33 37.33 -82.23
CA LEU A 234 -13.17 38.51 -82.05
C LEU A 234 -12.99 39.51 -83.21
N PRO A 235 -14.07 39.91 -83.93
CA PRO A 235 -13.95 40.79 -85.08
C PRO A 235 -13.53 42.20 -84.65
N LEU A 236 -12.30 42.59 -84.98
CA LEU A 236 -11.77 43.94 -84.77
C LEU A 236 -12.69 44.97 -85.44
N ASN A 237 -13.25 45.91 -84.66
CA ASN A 237 -14.03 47.01 -85.22
C ASN A 237 -13.11 47.95 -86.02
N SER A 238 -13.13 47.77 -87.34
CA SER A 238 -12.27 48.46 -88.31
C SER A 238 -12.54 49.97 -88.40
N GLU A 239 -13.66 50.45 -87.87
CA GLU A 239 -14.01 51.88 -87.78
C GLU A 239 -13.05 52.69 -86.86
N VAL A 240 -12.32 52.01 -85.96
CA VAL A 240 -11.27 52.65 -85.14
C VAL A 240 -9.90 52.60 -85.83
N ILE A 241 -9.57 51.50 -86.51
CA ILE A 241 -8.28 51.35 -87.21
C ILE A 241 -8.18 52.33 -88.38
N THR A 242 -9.26 52.58 -89.12
CA THR A 242 -9.29 53.61 -90.17
C THR A 242 -9.08 55.03 -89.63
N LYS A 243 -9.39 55.31 -88.36
CA LYS A 243 -9.09 56.61 -87.76
C LYS A 243 -7.62 56.75 -87.30
N ALA A 244 -6.98 55.67 -86.87
CA ALA A 244 -5.57 55.67 -86.48
C ALA A 244 -4.61 55.59 -87.69
N ALA A 245 -4.94 54.76 -88.68
CA ALA A 245 -4.13 54.58 -89.88
C ALA A 245 -4.23 55.74 -90.88
N PHE A 246 -5.23 56.62 -90.74
CA PHE A 246 -5.45 57.79 -91.61
C PHE A 246 -5.19 59.13 -90.89
N SER A 247 -4.43 59.12 -89.79
CA SER A 247 -3.85 60.32 -89.16
C SER A 247 -2.32 60.29 -89.10
N ALA A 248 -1.68 59.39 -89.83
CA ALA A 248 -0.24 59.42 -90.10
C ALA A 248 0.06 60.42 -91.22
N ASP A 249 -0.09 61.71 -90.93
CA ASP A 249 0.44 62.77 -91.79
C ASP A 249 1.98 62.74 -91.75
N GLU A 250 2.63 62.73 -92.90
CA GLU A 250 4.06 62.45 -93.05
C GLU A 250 4.93 63.69 -92.74
N ASN A 251 4.65 64.37 -91.63
CA ASN A 251 5.32 65.63 -91.26
C ASN A 251 5.37 65.98 -89.75
N GLN A 252 5.08 65.05 -88.84
CA GLN A 252 5.19 65.35 -87.39
C GLN A 252 5.76 64.18 -86.53
N ILE A 253 6.96 63.72 -86.89
CA ILE A 253 7.67 62.62 -86.19
C ILE A 253 8.96 63.12 -85.49
N ASP A 254 8.84 64.08 -84.55
CA ASP A 254 10.02 64.49 -83.73
C ASP A 254 9.73 64.97 -82.28
N GLU A 255 8.47 65.19 -81.86
CA GLU A 255 8.15 65.61 -80.47
C GLU A 255 7.31 64.59 -79.66
N GLY A 256 7.18 63.34 -80.14
CA GLY A 256 6.29 62.34 -79.54
C GLY A 256 6.86 61.49 -78.40
N LEU A 257 8.17 61.24 -78.36
CA LEU A 257 8.76 60.16 -77.53
C LEU A 257 8.90 60.48 -76.02
N ALA A 258 8.50 61.66 -75.57
CA ALA A 258 8.55 62.07 -74.16
C ALA A 258 7.26 61.78 -73.35
N ALA A 259 6.21 61.24 -73.99
CA ALA A 259 4.96 60.92 -73.31
C ALA A 259 5.06 59.61 -72.51
N GLU A 260 4.94 59.67 -71.18
CA GLU A 260 4.95 58.47 -70.33
C GLU A 260 3.83 57.48 -70.72
N PRO A 261 4.12 56.16 -70.76
CA PRO A 261 3.20 55.16 -71.29
C PRO A 261 1.94 55.03 -70.43
N PHE A 262 0.81 54.83 -71.12
CA PHE A 262 -0.54 54.94 -70.54
C PHE A 262 -0.81 54.02 -69.33
N TRP A 263 -0.15 52.86 -69.24
CA TRP A 263 -0.28 51.92 -68.12
C TRP A 263 0.18 52.51 -66.77
N LYS A 264 0.99 53.57 -66.77
CA LYS A 264 1.48 54.26 -65.57
C LYS A 264 0.45 55.25 -64.97
N LYS A 265 -0.79 55.28 -65.47
CA LYS A 265 -1.85 56.23 -65.07
C LYS A 265 -3.15 55.55 -64.59
N ILE A 266 -3.10 54.27 -64.27
CA ILE A 266 -4.20 53.52 -63.62
C ILE A 266 -3.96 53.56 -62.09
N PRO A 267 -4.97 53.87 -61.26
CA PRO A 267 -4.84 53.93 -59.80
C PRO A 267 -4.77 52.56 -59.13
#